data_AF-A0A6H2FWY9-F1
#
_entry.id   AF-A0A6H2FWY9-F1
#
_cell.length_a   1.000
_cell.length_b   1.000
_cell.length_c   1.000
_cell.angle_alpha   90.00
_cell.angle_beta   90.00
_cell.angle_gamma   90.00
#
_symmetry.space_group_name_H-M   'P 1'
#
loop_
_entity.id
_entity.type
_entity.pdbx_description
1 polymer ?
#
loop_
_entity_poly.entity_id
_entity_poly.type
_entity_poly.pdbx_seq_one_letter_code
_entity_poly.pdbx_strand_id
1 'polypeptide(L)' 'MIYVKKKIKSLDVIIFAAGKDTRIYSNISKVLHTLTGKLLIQYIIIETLKNINNLINNIYYNICFW' A
#
# COMPACT_ATOMS: atom_id res chain seq x y z
N MET A 1 -3.66 13.22 32.39
CA MET A 1 -4.02 12.35 31.24
C MET A 1 -2.74 11.68 30.74
N ILE A 2 -2.49 10.44 31.18
CA ILE A 2 -1.24 9.73 30.89
C ILE A 2 -1.44 8.97 29.58
N TYR A 3 -0.70 9.35 28.53
CA TYR A 3 -0.67 8.60 27.29
C TYR A 3 0.27 7.41 27.43
N VAL A 4 -0.29 6.21 27.52
CA VAL A 4 0.47 4.96 27.46
C VAL A 4 0.77 4.67 25.98
N LYS A 5 2.03 4.85 25.57
CA LYS A 5 2.48 4.56 24.20
C LYS A 5 2.60 3.04 24.02
N LYS A 6 1.60 2.41 23.40
CA LYS A 6 1.61 0.98 23.09
C LYS A 6 2.57 0.70 21.93
N LYS A 7 3.66 -0.02 22.21
CA LYS A 7 4.64 -0.44 21.19
C LYS A 7 4.05 -1.62 20.42
N ILE A 8 3.70 -1.39 19.16
CA ILE A 8 3.22 -2.43 18.25
C ILE A 8 4.42 -3.33 17.91
N LYS A 9 4.29 -4.64 18.08
CA LYS A 9 5.35 -5.63 17.84
C LYS A 9 5.39 -6.13 16.40
N SER A 10 4.24 -6.16 15.73
CA SER A 10 4.06 -6.63 14.37
C SER A 10 2.88 -5.94 13.73
N LEU A 11 2.98 -5.64 12.44
CA LEU A 11 1.99 -4.96 11.64
C LEU A 11 1.76 -5.75 10.35
N ASP A 12 0.51 -6.16 10.12
CA ASP A 12 0.09 -6.72 8.83
C ASP A 12 -0.56 -5.62 8.02
N VAL A 13 -0.14 -5.48 6.77
CA VAL A 13 -0.63 -4.43 5.86
C VAL A 13 -1.46 -5.09 4.76
N ILE A 14 -2.70 -4.63 4.61
CA ILE A 14 -3.60 -5.04 3.52
C ILE A 14 -3.83 -3.83 2.61
N ILE A 15 -3.41 -3.94 1.36
CA ILE A 15 -3.60 -2.90 0.35
C ILE A 15 -4.75 -3.32 -0.57
N PHE A 16 -5.84 -2.56 -0.53
CA PHE A 16 -6.96 -2.73 -1.45
C PHE A 16 -6.73 -1.89 -2.71
N ALA A 17 -6.30 -2.54 -3.79
CA ALA A 17 -6.21 -1.95 -5.11
C ALA A 17 -7.41 -2.38 -5.94
N ALA A 18 -8.61 -1.95 -5.53
CA ALA A 18 -9.85 -2.31 -6.20
C ALA A 18 -10.26 -1.27 -7.27
N GLY A 19 -10.82 -1.76 -8.37
CA GLY A 19 -11.47 -0.94 -9.38
C GLY A 19 -10.54 -0.35 -10.44
N LYS A 20 -11.12 -0.06 -11.60
CA LYS A 20 -10.44 0.57 -12.74
C LYS A 20 -10.38 2.09 -12.59
N ASP A 21 -9.30 2.71 -13.07
CA ASP A 21 -9.14 4.17 -12.99
C ASP A 21 -9.95 4.88 -14.10
N THR A 22 -11.26 5.03 -13.85
CA THR A 22 -12.22 5.56 -14.83
C THR A 22 -11.96 7.02 -15.20
N ARG A 23 -11.39 7.82 -14.29
CA ARG A 23 -11.02 9.21 -14.54
C ARG A 23 -9.85 9.35 -15.51
N ILE A 24 -9.10 8.28 -15.72
CA ILE A 24 -7.96 8.21 -16.66
C ILE A 24 -8.31 7.27 -17.84
N TYR A 25 -9.58 6.87 -17.97
CA TYR A 25 -10.05 5.91 -18.99
C TYR A 25 -9.19 4.63 -19.05
N SER A 26 -8.68 4.19 -17.89
CA SER A 26 -7.85 3.01 -17.77
C SER A 26 -8.67 1.82 -17.29
N ASN A 27 -8.35 0.63 -17.83
CA ASN A 27 -8.89 -0.64 -17.36
C ASN A 27 -8.12 -1.21 -16.16
N ILE A 28 -7.09 -0.50 -15.70
CA ILE A 28 -6.18 -0.91 -14.65
C ILE A 28 -6.41 0.00 -13.42
N SER A 29 -6.20 -0.53 -12.22
CA SER A 29 -6.29 0.27 -10.98
C SER A 29 -5.19 1.33 -10.92
N LYS A 30 -5.53 2.50 -10.34
CA LYS A 30 -4.62 3.65 -10.15
C LYS A 30 -3.25 3.27 -9.57
N VAL A 31 -3.27 2.35 -8.62
CA VAL A 31 -2.10 1.96 -7.85
C VAL A 31 -1.15 1.06 -8.67
N LEU A 32 -1.65 0.49 -9.76
CA LEU A 32 -0.89 -0.29 -10.73
C LEU A 32 -0.43 0.55 -11.94
N HIS A 33 -0.72 1.85 -11.98
CA HIS A 33 -0.12 2.72 -12.99
C HIS A 33 1.35 2.98 -12.69
N THR A 34 2.14 3.10 -13.75
CA THR A 34 3.56 3.44 -13.64
C THR A 34 3.74 4.94 -13.42
N LEU A 35 4.44 5.30 -12.34
CA LEU A 35 4.98 6.62 -12.08
C LEU A 35 6.49 6.55 -12.26
N THR A 36 7.09 7.41 -13.09
CA THR A 36 8.56 7.51 -13.27
C THR A 36 9.29 6.17 -13.46
N GLY A 37 8.68 5.23 -14.19
CA GLY A 37 9.25 3.92 -14.53
C GLY A 37 9.02 2.80 -13.50
N LYS A 38 8.33 3.08 -12.38
CA LYS A 38 7.94 2.08 -11.37
C LYS A 38 6.44 2.12 -11.10
N LEU A 39 5.87 1.03 -10.60
CA LEU A 39 4.45 1.02 -10.24
C LEU A 39 4.20 1.91 -9.03
N LEU A 40 3.07 2.61 -9.00
CA LEU A 40 2.71 3.48 -7.88
C LEU A 40 2.64 2.70 -6.54
N ILE A 41 2.18 1.44 -6.58
CA ILE A 41 2.23 0.50 -5.44
C ILE A 41 3.64 0.35 -4.86
N GLN A 42 4.67 0.33 -5.71
CA GLN A 42 6.05 0.12 -5.25
C GLN A 42 6.54 1.33 -4.47
N TYR A 43 6.17 2.55 -4.87
CA TYR A 43 6.50 3.74 -4.09
C TYR A 43 5.82 3.70 -2.72
N ILE A 44 4.54 3.33 -2.66
CA ILE A 44 3.81 3.20 -1.40
C ILE A 44 4.49 2.17 -0.51
N ILE A 45 4.81 0.99 -1.05
CA ILE A 45 5.43 -0.09 -0.28
C ILE A 45 6.84 0.34 0.19
N ILE A 46 7.66 0.91 -0.69
CA ILE A 46 9.02 1.33 -0.35
C ILE A 46 9.01 2.45 0.70
N GLU A 47 8.17 3.47 0.55
CA GLU A 47 8.10 4.60 1.50
C GLU A 47 7.49 4.18 2.84
N THR A 48 6.48 3.31 2.84
CA THR A 48 5.91 2.77 4.09
C THR A 48 6.90 1.85 4.79
N LEU A 49 7.59 0.97 4.05
CA LEU A 49 8.59 0.07 4.61
C LEU A 49 9.78 0.83 5.17
N LYS A 50 10.34 1.83 4.48
CA LYS A 50 11.46 2.64 5.00
C LYS A 50 11.24 3.13 6.43
N ASN A 51 10.01 3.55 6.74
CA ASN A 51 9.66 4.08 8.06
C ASN A 51 9.27 2.99 9.09
N ILE A 52 8.92 1.78 8.62
CA ILE A 52 8.27 0.73 9.43
C ILE A 52 9.07 -0.60 9.36
N ASN A 53 10.27 -0.60 8.76
CA ASN A 53 11.06 -1.79 8.34
C ASN A 53 11.22 -2.89 9.39
N ASN A 54 11.16 -2.59 10.68
CA ASN A 54 11.30 -3.58 11.76
C ASN A 54 9.98 -4.12 12.32
N LEU A 55 8.83 -3.70 11.78
CA LEU A 55 7.51 -4.03 12.33
C LEU A 55 6.59 -4.74 11.33
N ILE A 56 6.87 -4.69 10.02
CA ILE A 56 6.01 -5.33 9.02
C ILE A 56 6.40 -6.79 8.86
N ASN A 57 5.44 -7.68 9.08
CA ASN A 57 5.63 -9.11 8.87
C ASN A 57 5.19 -9.52 7.48
N ASN A 58 3.97 -9.16 7.10
CA ASN A 58 3.37 -9.54 5.82
C ASN A 58 2.68 -8.35 5.14
N ILE A 59 2.75 -8.33 3.81
CA ILE A 59 2.01 -7.40 2.97
C ILE A 59 1.13 -8.20 2.02
N TYR A 60 -0.16 -7.97 2.09
CA TYR A 60 -1.15 -8.54 1.17
C TYR A 60 -1.71 -7.43 0.30
N TYR A 61 -1.80 -7.65 -1.01
CA TYR A 61 -2.50 -6.74 -1.90
C TYR A 61 -3.56 -7.52 -2.68
N ASN A 62 -4.78 -6.99 -2.71
CA ASN A 62 -5.86 -7.56 -3.50
C ASN A 62 -6.15 -6.60 -4.67
N ILE A 63 -6.11 -7.16 -5.88
CA ILE A 63 -6.46 -6.46 -7.11
C ILE A 63 -7.81 -6.98 -7.55
N CYS A 64 -8.86 -6.20 -7.26
CA CYS A 64 -10.19 -6.51 -7.76
C CYS A 64 -10.30 -6.05 -9.22
N PHE A 65 -10.26 -7.00 -10.15
CA PHE A 65 -10.71 -6.81 -11.53
C PHE A 65 -12.23 -6.96 -11.56
N TRP A 66 -12.95 -5.84 -11.72
CA TRP A 66 -14.40 -5.80 -11.96
C TRP A 66 -14.66 -5.00 -13.23
#